data_AF-A0A7M4D8K0-F1
#
_entry.id   AF-A0A7M4D8K0-F1
#
_cell.length_a   1.000
_cell.length_b   1.000
_cell.length_c   1.000
_cell.angle_alpha   90.00
_cell.angle_beta   90.00
_cell.angle_gamma   90.00
#
_symmetry.space_group_name_H-M   'P 1'
#
loop_
_entity.id
_entity.type
_entity.pdbx_description
1 polymer ?
#
loop_
_entity_poly.entity_id
_entity_poly.type
_entity_poly.pdbx_seq_one_letter_code
_entity_poly.pdbx_strand_id
1 'polypeptide(L)'
;MEKCMVKTPYRNITCGKSIPPHNVHAISVSLPTIQDVYSYEENKNNWRNCMETGYPRFFCHPYEKKVIEYFKAHFSISEEKHLFLFPSKSSCQLVSSFFELNFREYELNGIFTISVDSQNPALKKACDFIQHTGHKVFSRQLEDFLLKLKLINNPHQKEMLSTNPEQHVKQELQKQFLLDKNQNIELFSSGMNAIYSLFEGVNQIQKLKKATVFIQYGWLYTDTIDILRKYSESYLELISVYDEKELLLVIEANKEKIAAVFTEIPTNPFLHTPNLPFLYSHLSKLDIPLIVDGTIGTCVNMNYLPYCDFAVESLTKFASGMADVMAGCVVPNPNSNWTKNNLVDLKPYQQELYRRDLERIAFQISGMESRVKSIRKNAFELALFFESHPAVKTVNWSHNKKNAANYSKIEKEENNYAGLISIEFDGSIEKFYNALELPKGPSLGTEFTLVMPYFYLAHYDLIKTKEGRKLLAEKGINWELVRISVGTEPIEELISIFEKALNQI
;
A
#
# COMPACT_ATOMS: atom_id res chain seq x y z
N MET A 1 -23.76 19.65 -7.20
CA MET A 1 -22.57 19.39 -6.37
C MET A 1 -21.36 19.78 -7.19
N GLU A 2 -20.78 20.94 -6.93
CA GLU A 2 -19.48 21.29 -7.52
C GLU A 2 -18.46 20.25 -7.02
N LYS A 3 -17.97 19.41 -7.93
CA LYS A 3 -16.84 18.53 -7.64
C LYS A 3 -15.70 19.41 -7.15
N CYS A 4 -15.15 19.08 -5.98
CA CYS A 4 -13.94 19.68 -5.45
C CYS A 4 -12.78 19.30 -6.37
N MET A 5 -12.71 19.90 -7.56
CA MET A 5 -11.48 19.93 -8.33
C MET A 5 -10.45 20.58 -7.41
N VAL A 6 -9.32 19.91 -7.18
CA VAL A 6 -8.15 20.54 -6.58
C VAL A 6 -7.73 21.65 -7.55
N LYS A 7 -8.32 22.84 -7.38
CA LYS A 7 -8.24 23.98 -8.33
C LYS A 7 -6.83 24.58 -8.40
N THR A 8 -5.90 24.10 -7.59
CA THR A 8 -4.49 24.50 -7.61
C THR A 8 -3.68 23.36 -6.98
N PRO A 9 -2.56 22.90 -7.58
CA PRO A 9 -1.71 21.91 -6.95
C PRO A 9 -1.34 22.36 -5.52
N TYR A 10 -1.25 21.44 -4.57
CA TYR A 10 -0.73 21.77 -3.24
C TYR A 10 0.79 22.04 -3.36
N ARG A 11 1.16 23.25 -3.77
CA ARG A 11 2.55 23.63 -4.02
C ARG A 11 3.27 23.84 -2.69
N ASN A 12 4.51 23.35 -2.60
CA ASN A 12 5.48 23.70 -1.56
C ASN A 12 4.99 23.47 -0.12
N ILE A 13 4.44 22.27 0.15
CA ILE A 13 4.09 21.85 1.50
C ILE A 13 5.38 21.73 2.33
N THR A 14 5.46 22.46 3.45
CA THR A 14 6.62 22.42 4.35
C THR A 14 6.90 21.01 4.86
N CYS A 15 8.18 20.66 5.03
CA CYS A 15 8.61 19.37 5.57
C CYS A 15 7.86 19.01 6.87
N GLY A 16 7.42 17.76 6.98
CA GLY A 16 6.73 17.22 8.15
C GLY A 16 5.23 17.53 8.24
N LYS A 17 4.68 18.39 7.37
CA LYS A 17 3.24 18.68 7.32
C LYS A 17 2.46 17.58 6.60
N SER A 18 1.19 17.45 6.99
CA SER A 18 0.24 16.48 6.41
C SER A 18 0.04 16.66 4.90
N ILE A 19 -0.12 15.53 4.21
CA ILE A 19 -0.57 15.46 2.82
C ILE A 19 -1.85 14.61 2.77
N PRO A 20 -3.02 15.19 2.44
CA PRO A 20 -3.25 16.61 2.12
C PRO A 20 -3.07 17.53 3.35
N PRO A 21 -2.78 18.83 3.16
CA PRO A 21 -2.59 19.77 4.26
C PRO A 21 -3.77 19.87 5.22
N HIS A 22 -3.48 20.17 6.48
CA HIS A 22 -4.45 20.37 7.57
C HIS A 22 -5.37 19.16 7.82
N ASN A 23 -4.88 17.96 7.53
CA ASN A 23 -5.61 16.73 7.79
C ASN A 23 -4.87 15.90 8.83
N VAL A 24 -5.42 15.83 10.05
CA VAL A 24 -4.81 15.04 11.14
C VAL A 24 -4.83 13.55 10.84
N HIS A 25 -5.73 13.08 9.97
CA HIS A 25 -5.79 11.67 9.55
C HIS A 25 -5.08 11.42 8.22
N ALA A 26 -4.31 12.39 7.70
CA ALA A 26 -3.49 12.18 6.53
C ALA A 26 -2.51 11.02 6.74
N ILE A 27 -2.42 10.16 5.73
CA ILE A 27 -1.54 8.99 5.72
C ILE A 27 -0.24 9.24 4.93
N SER A 28 -0.03 10.49 4.50
CA SER A 28 1.18 10.93 3.85
C SER A 28 1.67 12.23 4.48
N VAL A 29 2.94 12.53 4.25
CA VAL A 29 3.68 13.62 4.87
C VAL A 29 4.64 14.22 3.86
N SER A 30 4.83 15.54 3.94
CA SER A 30 5.69 16.25 3.02
C SER A 30 7.17 16.08 3.35
N LEU A 31 7.94 15.71 2.32
CA LEU A 31 9.39 15.59 2.29
C LEU A 31 9.91 16.37 1.07
N PRO A 32 9.90 17.71 1.12
CA PRO A 32 10.03 18.56 -0.06
C PRO A 32 11.44 18.56 -0.68
N THR A 33 12.47 18.11 0.03
CA THR A 33 13.83 18.01 -0.52
C THR A 33 14.43 16.61 -0.35
N ILE A 34 15.43 16.27 -1.15
CA ILE A 34 16.20 15.03 -0.95
C ILE A 34 16.86 15.00 0.44
N GLN A 35 17.29 16.14 0.97
CA GLN A 35 17.83 16.23 2.32
C GLN A 35 16.78 15.91 3.39
N ASP A 36 15.51 16.26 3.17
CA ASP A 36 14.40 15.88 4.05
C ASP A 36 14.18 14.36 4.02
N VAL A 37 14.29 13.73 2.84
CA VAL A 37 14.20 12.27 2.69
C VAL A 37 15.32 11.57 3.48
N TYR A 38 16.57 12.02 3.35
CA TYR A 38 17.67 11.49 4.15
C TYR A 38 17.44 11.68 5.65
N SER A 39 16.97 12.86 6.07
CA SER A 39 16.74 13.16 7.48
C SER A 39 15.64 12.28 8.08
N TYR A 40 14.59 12.01 7.28
CA TYR A 40 13.49 11.10 7.61
C TYR A 40 13.99 9.66 7.83
N GLU A 41 14.78 9.12 6.89
CA GLU A 41 15.26 7.73 6.95
C GLU A 41 16.35 7.49 8.01
N GLU A 42 17.29 8.43 8.18
CA GLU A 42 18.43 8.26 9.08
C GLU A 42 18.16 8.64 10.54
N ASN A 43 16.95 9.10 10.79
CA ASN A 43 16.52 9.64 12.05
C ASN A 43 17.38 10.78 12.63
N LYS A 44 17.97 11.64 11.77
CA LYS A 44 18.90 12.72 12.16
C LYS A 44 18.19 14.02 12.57
N ASN A 45 18.89 14.87 13.32
CA ASN A 45 18.50 16.26 13.64
C ASN A 45 17.12 16.45 14.28
N ASN A 46 16.65 15.50 15.11
CA ASN A 46 15.32 15.54 15.73
C ASN A 46 14.16 15.65 14.72
N TRP A 47 14.32 15.17 13.48
CA TRP A 47 13.29 15.25 12.43
C TRP A 47 11.89 14.80 12.90
N ARG A 48 11.80 13.78 13.77
CA ARG A 48 10.52 13.29 14.32
C ARG A 48 9.72 14.36 15.05
N ASN A 49 10.37 15.40 15.56
CA ASN A 49 9.72 16.50 16.28
C ASN A 49 9.07 17.51 15.31
N CYS A 50 9.47 17.52 14.04
CA CYS A 50 8.88 18.38 13.01
C CYS A 50 7.67 17.74 12.32
N MET A 51 7.41 16.45 12.56
CA MET A 51 6.36 15.68 11.90
C MET A 51 5.01 15.87 12.59
N GLU A 52 4.03 16.41 11.86
CA GLU A 52 2.64 16.47 12.32
C GLU A 52 1.91 15.14 12.14
N THR A 53 2.29 14.38 11.11
CA THR A 53 1.74 13.06 10.78
C THR A 53 2.78 12.24 10.03
N GLY A 54 2.45 11.01 9.68
CA GLY A 54 3.22 10.15 8.79
C GLY A 54 2.38 8.99 8.32
N TYR A 55 2.97 8.05 7.60
CA TYR A 55 2.24 6.86 7.18
C TYR A 55 1.89 6.02 8.42
N PRO A 56 0.60 5.70 8.71
CA PRO A 56 0.18 5.22 10.02
C PRO A 56 0.90 3.95 10.50
N ARG A 57 1.29 3.07 9.58
CA ARG A 57 2.04 1.83 9.90
C ARG A 57 3.49 2.07 10.33
N PHE A 58 4.11 3.18 9.92
CA PHE A 58 5.53 3.50 10.18
C PHE A 58 5.72 4.65 11.16
N PHE A 59 4.67 5.42 11.46
CA PHE A 59 4.73 6.62 12.28
C PHE A 59 3.79 6.53 13.49
N CYS A 60 4.28 6.91 14.67
CA CYS A 60 3.45 7.01 15.88
C CYS A 60 2.63 8.30 15.84
N HIS A 61 1.32 8.16 15.66
CA HIS A 61 0.41 9.28 15.44
C HIS A 61 0.33 10.19 16.69
N PRO A 62 0.13 11.52 16.58
CA PRO A 62 0.07 12.39 17.76
C PRO A 62 -1.02 12.02 18.77
N TYR A 63 -2.19 11.56 18.28
CA TYR A 63 -3.23 11.02 19.16
C TYR A 63 -2.82 9.71 19.83
N GLU A 64 -2.01 8.88 19.17
CA GLU A 64 -1.49 7.64 19.75
C GLU A 64 -0.61 7.96 20.96
N LYS A 65 0.28 8.96 20.83
CA LYS A 65 1.13 9.44 21.95
C LYS A 65 0.29 9.92 23.14
N LYS A 66 -0.74 10.74 22.90
CA LYS A 66 -1.66 11.22 23.95
C LYS A 66 -2.39 10.08 24.65
N VAL A 67 -2.83 9.06 23.89
CA VAL A 67 -3.49 7.88 24.47
C VAL A 67 -2.51 7.02 25.26
N ILE A 68 -1.27 6.85 24.78
CA ILE A 68 -0.20 6.16 25.53
C ILE A 68 0.06 6.87 26.87
N GLU A 69 0.25 8.19 26.87
CA GLU A 69 0.41 8.99 28.10
C GLU A 69 -0.77 8.82 29.06
N TYR A 70 -1.99 8.87 28.53
CA TYR A 70 -3.19 8.65 29.32
C TYR A 70 -3.25 7.25 29.93
N PHE A 71 -2.96 6.20 29.15
CA PHE A 71 -2.94 4.81 29.63
C PHE A 71 -1.88 4.61 30.70
N LYS A 72 -0.67 5.19 30.53
CA LYS A 72 0.38 5.13 31.55
C LYS A 72 -0.07 5.72 32.88
N ALA A 73 -0.67 6.91 32.85
CA ALA A 73 -1.19 7.56 34.04
C ALA A 73 -2.39 6.80 34.65
N HIS A 74 -3.35 6.38 33.82
CA HIS A 74 -4.59 5.75 34.27
C HIS A 74 -4.37 4.38 34.91
N PHE A 75 -3.46 3.58 34.36
CA PHE A 75 -3.17 2.23 34.84
C PHE A 75 -1.88 2.12 35.67
N SER A 76 -1.28 3.26 36.02
CA SER A 76 0.00 3.33 36.76
C SER A 76 1.11 2.49 36.13
N ILE A 77 1.24 2.57 34.79
CA ILE A 77 2.25 1.83 34.02
C ILE A 77 3.56 2.62 34.04
N SER A 78 4.67 1.94 34.35
CA SER A 78 6.00 2.55 34.37
C SER A 78 6.38 3.15 33.01
N GLU A 79 7.08 4.29 33.02
CA GLU A 79 7.56 4.96 31.81
C GLU A 79 8.49 4.09 30.95
N GLU A 80 9.23 3.18 31.57
CA GLU A 80 10.14 2.23 30.91
C GLU A 80 9.42 1.14 30.12
N LYS A 81 8.09 1.02 30.25
CA LYS A 81 7.29 0.07 29.48
C LYS A 81 6.87 0.66 28.14
N HIS A 82 7.01 -0.15 27.10
CA HIS A 82 6.45 0.12 25.79
C HIS A 82 4.98 -0.30 25.77
N LEU A 83 4.13 0.50 25.08
CA LEU A 83 2.70 0.26 24.96
C LEU A 83 2.32 0.17 23.48
N PHE A 84 1.78 -0.98 23.08
CA PHE A 84 1.14 -1.13 21.79
C PHE A 84 -0.35 -0.85 21.92
N LEU A 85 -0.92 -0.03 21.04
CA LEU A 85 -2.36 0.22 20.98
C LEU A 85 -2.99 -0.55 19.81
N PHE A 86 -4.06 -1.27 20.10
CA PHE A 86 -4.78 -2.12 19.16
C PHE A 86 -6.24 -1.71 19.02
N PRO A 87 -6.82 -1.87 17.82
CA PRO A 87 -8.20 -1.50 17.56
C PRO A 87 -9.21 -2.53 18.10
N SER A 88 -8.77 -3.75 18.39
CA SER A 88 -9.63 -4.87 18.78
C SER A 88 -8.89 -5.87 19.67
N LYS A 89 -9.67 -6.70 20.37
CA LYS A 89 -9.16 -7.81 21.17
C LYS A 89 -8.42 -8.85 20.33
N SER A 90 -8.92 -9.18 19.13
CA SER A 90 -8.28 -10.17 18.25
C SER A 90 -6.91 -9.70 17.80
N SER A 91 -6.76 -8.42 17.41
CA SER A 91 -5.47 -7.82 17.09
C SER A 91 -4.50 -7.87 18.28
N CYS A 92 -4.99 -7.53 19.47
CA CYS A 92 -4.21 -7.63 20.70
C CYS A 92 -3.71 -9.06 20.91
N GLN A 93 -4.61 -10.06 20.88
CA GLN A 93 -4.27 -11.47 21.09
C GLN A 93 -3.27 -12.03 20.06
N LEU A 94 -3.43 -11.63 18.78
CA LEU A 94 -2.52 -12.05 17.72
C LEU A 94 -1.09 -11.58 18.01
N VAL A 95 -0.93 -10.35 18.49
CA VAL A 95 0.38 -9.79 18.84
C VAL A 95 0.88 -10.26 20.21
N SER A 96 -0.01 -10.52 21.17
CA SER A 96 0.35 -11.11 22.47
C SER A 96 1.10 -12.43 22.31
N SER A 97 0.80 -13.22 21.27
CA SER A 97 1.47 -14.51 21.00
C SER A 97 3.00 -14.40 20.81
N PHE A 98 3.52 -13.21 20.48
CA PHE A 98 4.96 -12.97 20.37
C PHE A 98 5.64 -12.83 21.74
N PHE A 99 4.87 -12.61 22.80
CA PHE A 99 5.35 -12.34 24.14
C PHE A 99 4.89 -13.49 25.06
N GLU A 100 5.78 -14.41 25.44
CA GLU A 100 5.39 -15.62 26.16
C GLU A 100 4.69 -15.33 27.51
N LEU A 101 5.35 -14.59 28.42
CA LEU A 101 4.85 -14.27 29.77
C LEU A 101 5.13 -12.83 30.23
N ASN A 102 5.92 -12.06 29.48
CA ASN A 102 6.44 -10.76 29.89
C ASN A 102 5.61 -9.57 29.39
N PHE A 103 4.28 -9.66 29.53
CA PHE A 103 3.38 -8.58 29.13
C PHE A 103 2.14 -8.50 30.03
N ARG A 104 1.45 -7.36 30.00
CA ARG A 104 0.12 -7.18 30.61
C ARG A 104 -0.83 -6.52 29.63
N GLU A 105 -2.06 -7.03 29.58
CA GLU A 105 -3.12 -6.48 28.73
C GLU A 105 -3.98 -5.49 29.53
N TYR A 106 -4.41 -4.43 28.85
CA TYR A 106 -5.33 -3.41 29.35
C TYR A 106 -6.37 -3.12 28.29
N GLU A 107 -7.57 -2.74 28.71
CA GLU A 107 -8.62 -2.26 27.81
C GLU A 107 -9.27 -1.04 28.43
N LEU A 108 -9.55 -0.04 27.60
CA LEU A 108 -10.38 1.08 27.98
C LEU A 108 -11.09 1.65 26.76
N ASN A 109 -12.42 1.75 26.83
CA ASN A 109 -13.28 2.35 25.81
C ASN A 109 -13.04 1.77 24.40
N GLY A 110 -12.79 0.46 24.30
CA GLY A 110 -12.58 -0.23 23.04
C GLY A 110 -11.19 -0.03 22.42
N ILE A 111 -10.24 0.58 23.14
CA ILE A 111 -8.81 0.51 22.82
C ILE A 111 -8.17 -0.56 23.70
N PHE A 112 -7.49 -1.50 23.06
CA PHE A 112 -6.77 -2.58 23.72
C PHE A 112 -5.29 -2.27 23.71
N THR A 113 -4.59 -2.64 24.78
CA THR A 113 -3.19 -2.28 24.97
C THR A 113 -2.40 -3.43 25.56
N ILE A 114 -1.19 -3.64 25.06
CA ILE A 114 -0.21 -4.52 25.67
C ILE A 114 0.92 -3.66 26.22
N SER A 115 1.26 -3.81 27.50
CA SER A 115 2.48 -3.26 28.09
C SER A 115 3.57 -4.32 28.14
N VAL A 116 4.76 -3.98 27.61
CA VAL A 116 5.94 -4.85 27.59
C VAL A 116 7.17 -4.09 28.06
N ASP A 117 8.17 -4.82 28.55
CA ASP A 117 9.47 -4.23 28.82
C ASP A 117 10.13 -3.71 27.53
N SER A 118 10.70 -2.50 27.57
CA SER A 118 11.41 -1.95 26.41
C SER A 118 12.64 -2.78 26.02
N GLN A 119 13.18 -3.57 26.94
CA GLN A 119 14.28 -4.51 26.68
C GLN A 119 13.80 -5.91 26.27
N ASN A 120 12.50 -6.14 26.11
CA ASN A 120 11.99 -7.44 25.71
C ASN A 120 12.51 -7.81 24.30
N PRO A 121 13.19 -8.95 24.11
CA PRO A 121 13.77 -9.33 22.82
C PRO A 121 12.71 -9.52 21.70
N ALA A 122 11.45 -9.81 22.07
CA ALA A 122 10.36 -9.94 21.11
C ALA A 122 9.80 -8.59 20.62
N LEU A 123 10.16 -7.46 21.25
CA LEU A 123 9.60 -6.14 20.95
C LEU A 123 9.77 -5.77 19.47
N LYS A 124 10.99 -5.94 18.94
CA LYS A 124 11.28 -5.62 17.54
C LYS A 124 10.46 -6.49 16.58
N LYS A 125 10.35 -7.79 16.85
CA LYS A 125 9.56 -8.72 16.05
C LYS A 125 8.07 -8.36 16.03
N ALA A 126 7.51 -7.95 17.17
CA ALA A 126 6.13 -7.51 17.26
C ALA A 126 5.88 -6.16 16.56
N CYS A 127 6.79 -5.18 16.71
CA CYS A 127 6.73 -3.93 15.95
C CYS A 127 6.71 -4.19 14.44
N ASP A 128 7.63 -5.03 13.97
CA ASP A 128 7.74 -5.42 12.58
C ASP A 128 6.46 -6.13 12.11
N PHE A 129 5.91 -7.03 12.93
CA PHE A 129 4.64 -7.68 12.63
C PHE A 129 3.51 -6.66 12.46
N ILE A 130 3.26 -5.80 13.45
CA ILE A 130 2.21 -4.77 13.37
C ILE A 130 2.39 -3.89 12.13
N GLN A 131 3.63 -3.50 11.84
CA GLN A 131 3.98 -2.71 10.67
C GLN A 131 3.57 -3.45 9.39
N HIS A 132 3.94 -4.71 9.20
CA HIS A 132 3.65 -5.43 7.96
C HIS A 132 2.21 -5.90 7.85
N THR A 133 1.46 -6.10 8.94
CA THR A 133 0.16 -6.78 8.90
C THR A 133 -1.04 -5.87 9.16
N GLY A 134 -0.82 -4.59 9.53
CA GLY A 134 -1.89 -3.59 9.60
C GLY A 134 -2.83 -3.72 10.82
N HIS A 135 -2.33 -4.24 11.94
CA HIS A 135 -3.07 -4.40 13.21
C HIS A 135 -2.97 -3.20 14.17
N LYS A 136 -2.48 -2.06 13.66
CA LYS A 136 -2.33 -0.84 14.47
C LYS A 136 -3.67 -0.13 14.67
N VAL A 137 -3.85 0.50 15.83
CA VAL A 137 -5.05 1.33 16.13
C VAL A 137 -5.25 2.46 15.11
N PHE A 138 -6.51 2.79 14.84
CA PHE A 138 -6.90 3.81 13.86
C PHE A 138 -6.82 5.23 14.44
N SER A 139 -6.38 6.21 13.64
CA SER A 139 -6.31 7.61 14.07
C SER A 139 -7.67 8.20 14.44
N ARG A 140 -8.75 7.80 13.75
CA ARG A 140 -10.13 8.22 14.06
C ARG A 140 -10.66 7.57 15.35
N GLN A 141 -10.26 6.32 15.62
CA GLN A 141 -10.60 5.66 16.89
C GLN A 141 -9.90 6.33 18.07
N LEU A 142 -8.63 6.70 17.89
CA LEU A 142 -7.87 7.47 18.88
C LEU A 142 -8.49 8.85 19.12
N GLU A 143 -8.95 9.52 18.06
CA GLU A 143 -9.64 10.81 18.17
C GLU A 143 -10.92 10.69 19.00
N ASP A 144 -11.80 9.71 18.69
CA ASP A 144 -13.05 9.49 19.42
C ASP A 144 -12.80 9.18 20.90
N PHE A 145 -11.75 8.40 21.20
CA PHE A 145 -11.31 8.14 22.56
C PHE A 145 -10.91 9.43 23.30
N LEU A 146 -10.08 10.27 22.69
CA LEU A 146 -9.62 11.52 23.29
C LEU A 146 -10.76 12.53 23.47
N LEU A 147 -11.69 12.61 22.52
CA LEU A 147 -12.90 13.45 22.62
C LEU A 147 -13.80 12.99 23.77
N LYS A 148 -14.04 11.68 23.90
CA LYS A 148 -14.84 11.10 25.00
C LYS A 148 -14.27 11.45 26.37
N LEU A 149 -12.94 11.51 26.48
CA LEU A 149 -12.24 11.90 27.71
C LEU A 149 -12.03 13.41 27.88
N LYS A 150 -12.48 14.23 26.92
CA LYS A 150 -12.27 15.69 26.89
C LYS A 150 -10.79 16.11 26.92
N LEU A 151 -9.91 15.27 26.37
CA LEU A 151 -8.47 15.55 26.21
C LEU A 151 -8.17 16.34 24.93
N ILE A 152 -9.13 16.37 24.00
CA ILE A 152 -9.20 17.26 22.85
C ILE A 152 -10.65 17.76 22.71
N ASN A 153 -10.84 18.91 22.09
CA ASN A 153 -12.14 19.59 22.04
C ASN A 153 -12.76 19.67 20.64
N ASN A 154 -11.94 19.58 19.59
CA ASN A 154 -12.37 19.82 18.22
C ASN A 154 -12.22 18.54 17.40
N PRO A 155 -13.32 17.87 17.01
CA PRO A 155 -13.25 16.73 16.09
C PRO A 155 -12.81 17.22 14.70
N HIS A 156 -11.99 16.43 14.04
CA HIS A 156 -11.65 16.63 12.64
C HIS A 156 -12.87 16.32 11.77
N GLN A 157 -13.38 17.36 11.11
CA GLN A 157 -14.56 17.24 10.25
C GLN A 157 -14.15 16.85 8.83
N LYS A 158 -14.75 15.77 8.32
CA LYS A 158 -14.67 15.34 6.92
C LYS A 158 -16.01 14.75 6.50
N GLU A 159 -16.26 14.76 5.21
CA GLU A 159 -17.43 14.11 4.62
C GLU A 159 -17.36 12.60 4.83
N MET A 160 -18.50 12.03 5.17
CA MET A 160 -18.70 10.63 5.54
C MET A 160 -20.03 10.16 4.98
N LEU A 161 -20.13 8.88 4.65
CA LEU A 161 -21.38 8.23 4.28
C LEU A 161 -21.78 7.30 5.42
N SER A 162 -22.82 7.65 6.17
CA SER A 162 -23.19 6.91 7.39
C SER A 162 -24.24 5.81 7.18
N THR A 163 -24.98 5.85 6.08
CA THR A 163 -26.05 4.87 5.78
C THR A 163 -25.49 3.65 5.07
N ASN A 164 -25.48 2.49 5.73
CA ASN A 164 -25.01 1.20 5.19
C ASN A 164 -23.63 1.27 4.49
N PRO A 165 -22.58 1.86 5.13
CA PRO A 165 -21.32 2.16 4.47
C PRO A 165 -20.59 0.93 3.93
N GLU A 166 -20.58 -0.19 4.68
CA GLU A 166 -19.97 -1.43 4.21
C GLU A 166 -20.64 -1.97 2.95
N GLN A 167 -21.97 -1.99 2.93
CA GLN A 167 -22.72 -2.45 1.77
C GLN A 167 -22.45 -1.55 0.55
N HIS A 168 -22.38 -0.24 0.76
CA HIS A 168 -22.05 0.72 -0.30
C HIS A 168 -20.66 0.47 -0.89
N VAL A 169 -19.63 0.30 -0.04
CA VAL A 169 -18.27 -0.03 -0.48
C VAL A 169 -18.25 -1.33 -1.29
N LYS A 170 -18.90 -2.38 -0.78
CA LYS A 170 -18.97 -3.68 -1.48
C LYS A 170 -19.68 -3.56 -2.82
N GLN A 171 -20.76 -2.78 -2.91
CA GLN A 171 -21.50 -2.58 -4.17
C GLN A 171 -20.67 -1.85 -5.23
N GLU A 172 -19.96 -0.79 -4.84
CA GLU A 172 -19.05 -0.08 -5.75
C GLU A 172 -17.94 -1.01 -6.25
N LEU A 173 -17.35 -1.81 -5.36
CA LEU A 173 -16.33 -2.79 -5.74
C LEU A 173 -16.89 -3.91 -6.63
N GLN A 174 -18.05 -4.48 -6.29
CA GLN A 174 -18.71 -5.51 -7.12
C GLN A 174 -18.95 -5.01 -8.54
N LYS A 175 -19.42 -3.76 -8.69
CA LYS A 175 -19.57 -3.12 -10.00
C LYS A 175 -18.24 -3.07 -10.75
N GLN A 176 -17.14 -2.66 -10.10
CA GLN A 176 -15.85 -2.58 -10.77
C GLN A 176 -15.24 -3.96 -11.06
N PHE A 177 -15.42 -4.96 -10.19
CA PHE A 177 -14.96 -6.32 -10.45
C PHE A 177 -15.86 -7.12 -11.40
N LEU A 178 -16.95 -6.52 -11.90
CA LEU A 178 -17.95 -7.17 -12.77
C LEU A 178 -18.60 -8.39 -12.09
N LEU A 179 -18.90 -8.26 -10.80
CA LEU A 179 -19.47 -9.29 -9.95
C LEU A 179 -20.98 -9.11 -9.77
N ASP A 180 -21.66 -10.24 -9.57
CA ASP A 180 -23.04 -10.25 -9.10
C ASP A 180 -23.14 -9.74 -7.66
N LYS A 181 -24.26 -9.12 -7.30
CA LYS A 181 -24.48 -8.53 -5.95
C LYS A 181 -24.34 -9.50 -4.79
N ASN A 182 -24.45 -10.80 -5.06
CA ASN A 182 -24.39 -11.86 -4.04
C ASN A 182 -22.97 -12.43 -3.85
N GLN A 183 -22.00 -12.00 -4.67
CA GLN A 183 -20.62 -12.49 -4.59
C GLN A 183 -19.84 -11.75 -3.49
N ASN A 184 -19.07 -12.52 -2.73
CA ASN A 184 -18.44 -12.03 -1.51
C ASN A 184 -17.23 -11.13 -1.80
N ILE A 185 -17.17 -10.01 -1.09
CA ILE A 185 -15.98 -9.16 -0.96
C ILE A 185 -15.76 -8.96 0.54
N GLU A 186 -14.55 -9.26 1.02
CA GLU A 186 -14.15 -9.03 2.40
C GLU A 186 -13.37 -7.72 2.50
N LEU A 187 -13.69 -6.91 3.52
CA LEU A 187 -13.03 -5.63 3.78
C LEU A 187 -12.07 -5.74 4.96
N PHE A 188 -10.96 -5.00 4.90
CA PHE A 188 -9.87 -5.06 5.86
C PHE A 188 -9.42 -3.65 6.25
N SER A 189 -8.78 -3.52 7.40
CA SER A 189 -8.22 -2.26 7.92
C SER A 189 -7.20 -1.60 6.99
N SER A 190 -6.56 -2.39 6.12
CA SER A 190 -5.58 -1.93 5.14
C SER A 190 -5.35 -3.00 4.07
N GLY A 191 -4.73 -2.62 2.94
CA GLY A 191 -4.27 -3.59 1.95
C GLY A 191 -3.31 -4.63 2.52
N MET A 192 -2.46 -4.24 3.46
CA MET A 192 -1.53 -5.18 4.11
C MET A 192 -2.22 -6.18 5.05
N ASN A 193 -3.30 -5.78 5.73
CA ASN A 193 -4.10 -6.71 6.51
C ASN A 193 -4.85 -7.70 5.61
N ALA A 194 -5.30 -7.26 4.43
CA ALA A 194 -5.86 -8.13 3.39
C ALA A 194 -4.83 -9.15 2.87
N ILE A 195 -3.63 -8.70 2.50
CA ILE A 195 -2.53 -9.57 2.05
C ILE A 195 -2.14 -10.57 3.13
N TYR A 196 -1.93 -10.12 4.38
CA TYR A 196 -1.53 -11.00 5.48
C TYR A 196 -2.60 -12.05 5.80
N SER A 197 -3.86 -11.63 5.87
CA SER A 197 -4.98 -12.53 6.16
C SER A 197 -5.14 -13.59 5.08
N LEU A 198 -5.00 -13.20 3.81
CA LEU A 198 -5.05 -14.13 2.68
C LEU A 198 -3.84 -15.07 2.67
N PHE A 199 -2.64 -14.55 2.92
CA PHE A 199 -1.43 -15.35 3.08
C PHE A 199 -1.64 -16.44 4.14
N GLU A 200 -2.05 -16.08 5.36
CA GLU A 200 -2.24 -17.06 6.43
C GLU A 200 -3.40 -18.03 6.14
N GLY A 201 -4.54 -17.55 5.66
CA GLY A 201 -5.68 -18.39 5.32
C GLY A 201 -5.33 -19.45 4.27
N VAL A 202 -4.60 -19.07 3.22
CA VAL A 202 -4.09 -20.02 2.21
C VAL A 202 -3.02 -20.93 2.80
N ASN A 203 -2.11 -20.40 3.62
CA ASN A 203 -1.05 -21.16 4.27
C ASN A 203 -1.61 -22.30 5.14
N GLN A 204 -2.67 -22.05 5.93
CA GLN A 204 -3.28 -23.07 6.78
C GLN A 204 -3.81 -24.25 5.96
N ILE A 205 -4.43 -24.00 4.81
CA ILE A 205 -4.93 -25.05 3.92
C ILE A 205 -3.79 -25.79 3.23
N GLN A 206 -2.82 -25.06 2.69
CA GLN A 206 -1.73 -25.63 1.90
C GLN A 206 -0.75 -26.45 2.77
N LYS A 207 -0.58 -26.08 4.05
CA LYS A 207 0.17 -26.89 5.02
C LYS A 207 -0.42 -28.28 5.22
N LEU A 208 -1.74 -28.44 5.17
CA LEU A 208 -2.38 -29.77 5.23
C LEU A 208 -2.02 -30.64 4.02
N LYS A 209 -1.76 -29.99 2.88
CA LYS A 209 -1.26 -30.63 1.65
C LYS A 209 0.28 -30.74 1.61
N LYS A 210 0.99 -30.34 2.67
CA LYS A 210 2.46 -30.24 2.74
C LYS A 210 3.08 -29.29 1.70
N ALA A 211 2.29 -28.36 1.19
CA ALA A 211 2.75 -27.29 0.31
C ALA A 211 3.10 -26.06 1.15
N THR A 212 4.37 -25.64 1.12
CA THR A 212 4.93 -24.63 2.03
C THR A 212 5.78 -23.57 1.33
N VAL A 213 6.00 -23.71 0.02
CA VAL A 213 6.81 -22.79 -0.80
C VAL A 213 5.92 -21.67 -1.34
N PHE A 214 6.17 -20.43 -0.94
CA PHE A 214 5.54 -19.25 -1.52
C PHE A 214 6.45 -18.63 -2.57
N ILE A 215 5.89 -18.32 -3.74
CA ILE A 215 6.62 -17.68 -4.84
C ILE A 215 6.19 -16.23 -4.94
N GLN A 216 7.16 -15.32 -4.87
CA GLN A 216 7.02 -13.95 -5.35
C GLN A 216 7.32 -13.92 -6.86
N TYR A 217 6.38 -13.43 -7.66
CA TYR A 217 6.56 -13.21 -9.09
C TYR A 217 6.41 -11.73 -9.45
N GLY A 218 7.55 -11.08 -9.70
CA GLY A 218 7.68 -9.64 -9.90
C GLY A 218 8.34 -8.93 -8.72
N TRP A 219 8.64 -7.64 -8.90
CA TRP A 219 9.01 -6.74 -7.80
C TRP A 219 7.74 -6.23 -7.12
N LEU A 220 7.35 -6.87 -6.02
CA LEU A 220 6.12 -6.53 -5.29
C LEU A 220 6.36 -5.35 -4.35
N TYR A 221 5.28 -4.86 -3.76
CA TYR A 221 5.30 -3.94 -2.65
C TYR A 221 6.11 -4.51 -1.48
N THR A 222 7.00 -3.69 -0.93
CA THR A 222 8.02 -4.10 0.05
C THR A 222 7.47 -4.91 1.22
N ASP A 223 6.31 -4.53 1.76
CA ASP A 223 5.75 -5.24 2.92
C ASP A 223 5.11 -6.58 2.51
N THR A 224 4.65 -6.73 1.27
CA THR A 224 4.22 -8.03 0.72
C THR A 224 5.41 -8.98 0.64
N ILE A 225 6.54 -8.50 0.12
CA ILE A 225 7.81 -9.24 0.09
C ILE A 225 8.20 -9.68 1.52
N ASP A 226 8.12 -8.76 2.47
CA ASP A 226 8.46 -9.04 3.86
C ASP A 226 7.52 -10.05 4.52
N ILE A 227 6.22 -10.02 4.23
CA ILE A 227 5.28 -11.05 4.70
C ILE A 227 5.71 -12.42 4.18
N LEU A 228 5.90 -12.53 2.86
CA LEU A 228 6.25 -13.80 2.22
C LEU A 228 7.59 -14.32 2.76
N ARG A 229 8.60 -13.45 2.89
CA ARG A 229 9.94 -13.84 3.35
C ARG A 229 9.99 -14.19 4.83
N LYS A 230 9.25 -13.48 5.70
CA LYS A 230 9.36 -13.62 7.16
C LYS A 230 8.42 -14.69 7.73
N TYR A 231 7.28 -14.93 7.08
CA TYR A 231 6.21 -15.77 7.65
C TYR A 231 5.95 -17.06 6.87
N SER A 232 6.52 -17.23 5.66
CA SER A 232 6.52 -18.53 5.00
C SER A 232 7.61 -19.45 5.57
N GLU A 233 7.42 -20.76 5.42
CA GLU A 233 8.47 -21.74 5.74
C GLU A 233 9.53 -21.80 4.64
N SER A 234 9.13 -21.56 3.39
CA SER A 234 10.02 -21.47 2.24
C SER A 234 9.54 -20.41 1.26
N TYR A 235 10.47 -19.62 0.74
CA TYR A 235 10.22 -18.47 -0.12
C TYR A 235 11.14 -18.51 -1.35
N LEU A 236 10.57 -18.30 -2.53
CA LEU A 236 11.29 -18.16 -3.79
C LEU A 236 10.98 -16.81 -4.43
N GLU A 237 12.02 -16.16 -4.94
CA GLU A 237 11.94 -14.84 -5.59
C GLU A 237 12.19 -14.97 -7.09
N LEU A 238 11.24 -14.50 -7.90
CA LEU A 238 11.38 -14.34 -9.35
C LEU A 238 11.07 -12.90 -9.74
N ILE A 239 12.10 -12.07 -9.92
CA ILE A 239 11.93 -10.62 -10.13
C ILE A 239 11.41 -10.27 -11.53
N SER A 240 11.87 -10.98 -12.55
CA SER A 240 11.44 -10.71 -13.93
C SER A 240 10.08 -11.34 -14.21
N VAL A 241 9.08 -10.51 -14.51
CA VAL A 241 7.76 -10.98 -14.95
C VAL A 241 7.70 -11.36 -16.43
N TYR A 242 8.83 -11.22 -17.13
CA TYR A 242 8.96 -11.47 -18.57
C TYR A 242 9.72 -12.77 -18.89
N ASP A 243 10.36 -13.40 -17.90
CA ASP A 243 11.04 -14.68 -18.08
C ASP A 243 10.10 -15.85 -17.77
N GLU A 244 9.18 -16.10 -18.70
CA GLU A 244 8.23 -17.21 -18.59
C GLU A 244 8.93 -18.58 -18.54
N LYS A 245 10.15 -18.70 -19.10
CA LYS A 245 10.91 -19.95 -19.09
C LYS A 245 11.45 -20.26 -17.70
N GLU A 246 12.09 -19.28 -17.06
CA GLU A 246 12.56 -19.42 -15.68
C GLU A 246 11.39 -19.74 -14.74
N LEU A 247 10.28 -19.02 -14.88
CA LEU A 247 9.06 -19.29 -14.13
C LEU A 247 8.60 -20.75 -14.26
N LEU A 248 8.49 -21.27 -15.48
CA LEU A 248 8.05 -22.66 -15.70
C LEU A 248 9.02 -23.68 -15.11
N LEU A 249 10.34 -23.44 -15.19
CA LEU A 249 11.34 -24.31 -14.58
C LEU A 249 11.20 -24.35 -13.05
N VAL A 250 10.97 -23.20 -12.42
CA VAL A 250 10.78 -23.08 -10.98
C VAL A 250 9.47 -23.74 -10.54
N ILE A 251 8.38 -23.53 -11.30
CA ILE A 251 7.09 -24.19 -11.05
C ILE A 251 7.26 -25.70 -11.12
N GLU A 252 7.83 -26.23 -12.20
CA GLU A 252 7.97 -27.68 -12.39
C GLU A 252 8.85 -28.33 -11.32
N ALA A 253 9.96 -27.68 -10.94
CA ALA A 253 10.85 -28.18 -9.90
C ALA A 253 10.21 -28.22 -8.50
N ASN A 254 9.17 -27.41 -8.26
CA ASN A 254 8.56 -27.25 -6.93
C ASN A 254 7.06 -27.59 -6.89
N LYS A 255 6.44 -28.05 -7.97
CA LYS A 255 4.97 -28.12 -8.16
C LYS A 255 4.17 -28.72 -7.00
N GLU A 256 4.68 -29.75 -6.34
CA GLU A 256 4.01 -30.41 -5.20
C GLU A 256 4.15 -29.65 -3.88
N LYS A 257 5.10 -28.71 -3.80
CA LYS A 257 5.44 -27.95 -2.60
C LYS A 257 4.98 -26.49 -2.66
N ILE A 258 4.55 -25.99 -3.83
CA ILE A 258 4.15 -24.60 -3.97
C ILE A 258 2.80 -24.38 -3.25
N ALA A 259 2.84 -23.58 -2.19
CA ALA A 259 1.69 -23.15 -1.44
C ALA A 259 0.87 -22.13 -2.24
N ALA A 260 1.53 -21.10 -2.78
CA ALA A 260 0.87 -20.07 -3.58
C ALA A 260 1.88 -19.25 -4.39
N VAL A 261 1.36 -18.56 -5.42
CA VAL A 261 2.11 -17.52 -6.16
C VAL A 261 1.46 -16.16 -5.91
N PHE A 262 2.27 -15.17 -5.55
CA PHE A 262 1.86 -13.77 -5.39
C PHE A 262 2.46 -12.92 -6.51
N THR A 263 1.64 -12.05 -7.08
CA THR A 263 2.08 -11.06 -8.07
C THR A 263 1.29 -9.74 -7.98
N GLU A 264 1.76 -8.72 -8.68
CA GLU A 264 1.19 -7.38 -8.74
C GLU A 264 0.94 -6.96 -10.19
N ILE A 265 -0.16 -6.24 -10.44
CA ILE A 265 -0.47 -5.68 -11.75
C ILE A 265 -0.79 -4.18 -11.72
N PRO A 266 0.03 -3.36 -12.40
CA PRO A 266 1.46 -3.60 -12.66
C PRO A 266 2.27 -3.50 -11.35
N THR A 267 3.52 -3.98 -11.36
CA THR A 267 4.43 -3.93 -10.21
C THR A 267 4.82 -2.51 -9.80
N ASN A 268 5.13 -2.28 -8.52
CA ASN A 268 5.60 -0.99 -8.01
C ASN A 268 7.10 -1.05 -7.63
N PRO A 269 8.01 -0.29 -8.27
CA PRO A 269 7.75 0.92 -9.08
C PRO A 269 7.89 0.73 -10.60
N PHE A 270 8.32 -0.44 -11.08
CA PHE A 270 8.73 -0.62 -12.49
C PHE A 270 7.57 -0.73 -13.47
N LEU A 271 6.35 -0.91 -12.97
CA LEU A 271 5.13 -1.02 -13.74
C LEU A 271 5.15 -2.17 -14.75
N HIS A 272 5.77 -3.28 -14.36
CA HIS A 272 5.76 -4.50 -15.14
C HIS A 272 4.50 -5.32 -14.85
N THR A 273 3.95 -5.94 -15.88
CA THR A 273 2.73 -6.73 -15.82
C THR A 273 3.08 -8.15 -16.26
N PRO A 274 2.93 -9.16 -15.40
CA PRO A 274 3.02 -10.55 -15.85
C PRO A 274 1.95 -10.85 -16.90
N ASN A 275 2.24 -11.82 -17.77
CA ASN A 275 1.24 -12.39 -18.65
C ASN A 275 0.24 -13.23 -17.84
N LEU A 276 -0.76 -12.58 -17.22
CA LEU A 276 -1.70 -13.23 -16.31
C LEU A 276 -2.47 -14.40 -16.93
N PRO A 277 -2.99 -14.32 -18.18
CA PRO A 277 -3.65 -15.47 -18.81
C PRO A 277 -2.73 -16.68 -18.92
N PHE A 278 -1.47 -16.46 -19.31
CA PHE A 278 -0.46 -17.52 -19.36
C PHE A 278 -0.20 -18.08 -17.97
N LEU A 279 0.13 -17.23 -16.99
CA LEU A 279 0.45 -17.64 -15.62
C LEU A 279 -0.68 -18.46 -15.00
N TYR A 280 -1.92 -17.95 -15.04
CA TYR A 280 -3.08 -18.61 -14.46
C TYR A 280 -3.38 -19.96 -15.13
N SER A 281 -3.25 -20.05 -16.46
CA SER A 281 -3.48 -21.31 -17.19
C SER A 281 -2.51 -22.44 -16.83
N HIS A 282 -1.32 -22.12 -16.31
CA HIS A 282 -0.34 -23.11 -15.84
C HIS A 282 -0.57 -23.47 -14.38
N LEU A 283 -0.80 -22.48 -13.51
CA LEU A 283 -0.99 -22.70 -12.07
C LEU A 283 -2.29 -23.45 -11.77
N SER A 284 -3.39 -23.10 -12.45
CA SER A 284 -4.69 -23.75 -12.27
C SER A 284 -4.68 -25.25 -12.57
N LYS A 285 -3.84 -25.71 -13.51
CA LYS A 285 -3.68 -27.15 -13.83
C LYS A 285 -3.00 -27.94 -12.70
N LEU A 286 -2.31 -27.23 -11.80
CA LEU A 286 -1.53 -27.80 -10.71
C LEU A 286 -2.19 -27.60 -9.33
N ASP A 287 -3.42 -27.08 -9.28
CA ASP A 287 -4.11 -26.68 -8.04
C ASP A 287 -3.28 -25.69 -7.17
N ILE A 288 -2.46 -24.86 -7.82
CA ILE A 288 -1.66 -23.82 -7.15
C ILE A 288 -2.43 -22.51 -7.22
N PRO A 289 -2.76 -21.88 -6.07
CA PRO A 289 -3.50 -20.63 -6.07
C PRO A 289 -2.62 -19.45 -6.50
N LEU A 290 -3.18 -18.58 -7.33
CA LEU A 290 -2.62 -17.31 -7.74
C LEU A 290 -3.32 -16.15 -7.02
N ILE A 291 -2.54 -15.37 -6.28
CA ILE A 291 -2.97 -14.14 -5.62
C ILE A 291 -2.43 -12.95 -6.41
N VAL A 292 -3.33 -12.06 -6.83
CA VAL A 292 -2.99 -10.86 -7.61
C VAL A 292 -3.37 -9.60 -6.83
N ASP A 293 -2.37 -8.79 -6.48
CA ASP A 293 -2.61 -7.42 -6.01
C ASP A 293 -2.77 -6.49 -7.22
N GLY A 294 -3.99 -5.96 -7.37
CA GLY A 294 -4.37 -5.08 -8.46
C GLY A 294 -4.30 -3.60 -8.13
N THR A 295 -3.74 -3.21 -6.98
CA THR A 295 -3.83 -1.84 -6.45
C THR A 295 -3.42 -0.75 -7.44
N ILE A 296 -2.34 -0.98 -8.21
CA ILE A 296 -1.81 0.03 -9.16
C ILE A 296 -2.63 0.07 -10.45
N GLY A 297 -3.05 -1.09 -10.96
CA GLY A 297 -3.87 -1.19 -12.16
C GLY A 297 -5.30 -0.72 -11.92
N THR A 298 -5.82 -0.99 -10.72
CA THR A 298 -7.21 -0.84 -10.28
C THR A 298 -8.19 -1.73 -11.04
N CYS A 299 -9.18 -2.24 -10.33
CA CYS A 299 -10.34 -2.91 -10.88
C CYS A 299 -11.19 -1.99 -11.77
N VAL A 300 -10.96 -0.67 -11.76
CA VAL A 300 -11.61 0.27 -12.69
C VAL A 300 -11.04 0.12 -14.11
N ASN A 301 -9.73 0.01 -14.26
CA ASN A 301 -9.08 -0.10 -15.58
C ASN A 301 -8.96 -1.55 -16.05
N MET A 302 -8.79 -2.49 -15.12
CA MET A 302 -8.36 -3.86 -15.39
C MET A 302 -9.46 -4.89 -15.13
N ASN A 303 -9.52 -5.92 -15.98
CA ASN A 303 -10.34 -7.12 -15.81
C ASN A 303 -9.43 -8.34 -15.57
N TYR A 304 -8.89 -8.43 -14.35
CA TYR A 304 -7.88 -9.44 -14.00
C TYR A 304 -8.41 -10.57 -13.10
N LEU A 305 -9.57 -10.39 -12.48
CA LEU A 305 -10.19 -11.42 -11.63
C LEU A 305 -10.38 -12.77 -12.34
N PRO A 306 -10.70 -12.85 -13.65
CA PRO A 306 -10.74 -14.14 -14.36
C PRO A 306 -9.41 -14.90 -14.40
N TYR A 307 -8.29 -14.23 -14.12
CA TYR A 307 -6.93 -14.77 -14.21
C TYR A 307 -6.24 -14.85 -12.85
N CYS A 308 -7.00 -14.98 -11.76
CA CYS A 308 -6.47 -15.28 -10.44
C CYS A 308 -7.50 -16.05 -9.59
N ASP A 309 -7.06 -16.62 -8.47
CA ASP A 309 -7.97 -17.23 -7.49
C ASP A 309 -8.43 -16.18 -6.48
N PHE A 310 -7.56 -15.24 -6.12
CA PHE A 310 -7.90 -14.10 -5.29
C PHE A 310 -7.32 -12.81 -5.86
N ALA A 311 -8.17 -11.79 -5.94
CA ALA A 311 -7.75 -10.42 -6.15
C ALA A 311 -7.66 -9.70 -4.81
N VAL A 312 -6.63 -8.86 -4.67
CA VAL A 312 -6.44 -7.97 -3.52
C VAL A 312 -6.26 -6.55 -4.01
N GLU A 313 -6.84 -5.57 -3.31
CA GLU A 313 -6.55 -4.16 -3.54
C GLU A 313 -6.42 -3.39 -2.23
N SER A 314 -5.46 -2.47 -2.19
CA SER A 314 -5.40 -1.43 -1.16
C SER A 314 -6.34 -0.28 -1.53
N LEU A 315 -7.53 -0.29 -0.92
CA LEU A 315 -8.53 0.78 -1.05
C LEU A 315 -8.01 2.14 -0.52
N THR A 316 -6.96 2.13 0.28
CA THR A 316 -6.17 3.31 0.70
C THR A 316 -5.71 4.19 -0.47
N LYS A 317 -5.58 3.63 -1.68
CA LYS A 317 -4.99 4.29 -2.85
C LYS A 317 -6.07 4.93 -3.73
N PHE A 318 -6.23 4.46 -4.96
CA PHE A 318 -7.17 5.03 -5.95
C PHE A 318 -8.63 5.05 -5.51
N ALA A 319 -9.07 4.04 -4.73
CA ALA A 319 -10.44 4.00 -4.20
C ALA A 319 -10.72 5.14 -3.22
N SER A 320 -9.80 5.41 -2.29
CA SER A 320 -9.88 6.55 -1.38
C SER A 320 -9.60 7.89 -2.07
N GLY A 321 -8.51 7.99 -2.82
CA GLY A 321 -8.13 9.20 -3.56
C GLY A 321 -7.66 10.40 -2.73
N MET A 322 -7.80 10.37 -1.40
CA MET A 322 -7.50 11.55 -0.55
C MET A 322 -6.38 11.32 0.46
N ALA A 323 -5.77 10.14 0.47
CA ALA A 323 -4.71 9.79 1.41
C ALA A 323 -5.08 10.11 2.89
N ASP A 324 -6.30 9.79 3.31
CA ASP A 324 -6.79 10.07 4.67
C ASP A 324 -7.55 8.92 5.34
N VAL A 325 -7.56 7.75 4.70
CA VAL A 325 -8.16 6.52 5.24
C VAL A 325 -7.38 5.33 4.70
N MET A 326 -7.14 4.34 5.57
CA MET A 326 -6.61 3.04 5.15
C MET A 326 -7.74 2.04 5.05
N ALA A 327 -7.71 1.22 4.01
CA ALA A 327 -8.60 0.09 3.83
C ALA A 327 -8.00 -0.88 2.80
N GLY A 328 -8.47 -2.11 2.81
CA GLY A 328 -8.14 -3.14 1.82
C GLY A 328 -9.34 -4.02 1.54
N CYS A 329 -9.28 -4.77 0.44
CA CYS A 329 -10.26 -5.81 0.15
C CYS A 329 -9.61 -7.09 -0.39
N VAL A 330 -10.27 -8.22 -0.15
CA VAL A 330 -10.02 -9.50 -0.81
C VAL A 330 -11.27 -9.87 -1.58
N VAL A 331 -11.08 -10.26 -2.84
CA VAL A 331 -12.13 -10.70 -3.75
C VAL A 331 -11.79 -12.11 -4.25
N PRO A 332 -12.44 -13.15 -3.72
CA PRO A 332 -12.32 -14.50 -4.26
C PRO A 332 -12.92 -14.55 -5.67
N ASN A 333 -12.21 -15.18 -6.61
CA ASN A 333 -12.77 -15.42 -7.94
C ASN A 333 -13.88 -16.48 -7.85
N PRO A 334 -15.15 -16.14 -8.15
CA PRO A 334 -16.27 -17.07 -8.06
C PRO A 334 -16.20 -18.19 -9.10
N ASN A 335 -15.38 -18.04 -10.14
CA ASN A 335 -15.19 -19.02 -11.21
C ASN A 335 -13.97 -19.90 -11.00
N SER A 336 -13.08 -19.57 -10.04
CA SER A 336 -11.92 -20.39 -9.72
C SER A 336 -12.34 -21.75 -9.16
N ASN A 337 -11.71 -22.82 -9.63
CA ASN A 337 -11.87 -24.15 -9.03
C ASN A 337 -11.21 -24.22 -7.66
N TRP A 338 -10.09 -23.51 -7.46
CA TRP A 338 -9.37 -23.52 -6.21
C TRP A 338 -10.23 -22.91 -5.09
N THR A 339 -10.84 -21.74 -5.32
CA THR A 339 -11.72 -21.09 -4.33
C THR A 339 -12.98 -21.89 -4.02
N LYS A 340 -13.52 -22.63 -5.00
CA LYS A 340 -14.68 -23.52 -4.80
C LYS A 340 -14.35 -24.75 -3.95
N ASN A 341 -13.14 -25.29 -4.10
CA ASN A 341 -12.72 -26.51 -3.42
C ASN A 341 -12.08 -26.26 -2.05
N ASN A 342 -11.68 -25.03 -1.75
CA ASN A 342 -10.95 -24.68 -0.54
C ASN A 342 -11.68 -23.54 0.20
N LEU A 343 -12.24 -23.83 1.38
CA LEU A 343 -12.85 -22.82 2.24
C LEU A 343 -11.75 -22.06 3.00
N VAL A 344 -11.43 -20.85 2.56
CA VAL A 344 -10.44 -19.99 3.21
C VAL A 344 -11.09 -19.16 4.31
N ASP A 345 -10.77 -19.49 5.56
CA ASP A 345 -11.19 -18.66 6.70
C ASP A 345 -10.17 -17.54 6.95
N LEU A 346 -10.60 -16.30 6.68
CA LEU A 346 -9.80 -15.09 6.88
C LEU A 346 -10.08 -14.42 8.23
N LYS A 347 -11.18 -14.78 8.92
CA LYS A 347 -11.65 -14.10 10.14
C LYS A 347 -10.62 -14.08 11.29
N PRO A 348 -9.80 -15.12 11.51
CA PRO A 348 -8.81 -15.10 12.59
C PRO A 348 -7.73 -14.01 12.43
N TYR A 349 -7.48 -13.57 11.19
CA TYR A 349 -6.41 -12.64 10.83
C TYR A 349 -6.94 -11.27 10.40
N GLN A 350 -8.22 -11.21 10.01
CA GLN A 350 -8.90 -10.00 9.57
C GLN A 350 -9.03 -8.99 10.71
N GLN A 351 -8.60 -7.76 10.44
CA GLN A 351 -8.92 -6.60 11.26
C GLN A 351 -10.01 -5.79 10.56
N GLU A 352 -11.19 -5.73 11.17
CA GLU A 352 -12.30 -4.91 10.68
C GLU A 352 -11.94 -3.42 10.71
N LEU A 353 -12.53 -2.68 9.77
CA LEU A 353 -12.42 -1.22 9.72
C LEU A 353 -13.10 -0.58 10.92
N TYR A 354 -12.46 0.43 11.49
CA TYR A 354 -13.15 1.30 12.44
C TYR A 354 -14.32 2.01 11.77
N ARG A 355 -15.44 2.19 12.49
CA ARG A 355 -16.67 2.74 11.94
C ARG A 355 -16.46 4.04 11.15
N ARG A 356 -15.74 5.03 11.69
CA ARG A 356 -15.51 6.31 11.00
C ARG A 356 -14.58 6.17 9.78
N ASP A 357 -13.69 5.19 9.77
CA ASP A 357 -12.86 4.89 8.59
C ASP A 357 -13.71 4.20 7.51
N LEU A 358 -14.61 3.30 7.89
CA LEU A 358 -15.59 2.67 7.00
C LEU A 358 -16.52 3.71 6.35
N GLU A 359 -17.07 4.63 7.14
CA GLU A 359 -17.91 5.73 6.65
C GLU A 359 -17.13 6.68 5.72
N ARG A 360 -15.83 6.90 6.00
CA ARG A 360 -14.96 7.72 5.15
C ARG A 360 -14.64 7.05 3.82
N ILE A 361 -14.26 5.77 3.81
CA ILE A 361 -13.98 5.05 2.55
C ILE A 361 -15.27 4.88 1.73
N ALA A 362 -16.42 4.68 2.37
CA ALA A 362 -17.72 4.63 1.68
C ALA A 362 -18.05 5.95 0.98
N PHE A 363 -17.76 7.09 1.61
CA PHE A 363 -17.89 8.38 0.94
C PHE A 363 -16.96 8.47 -0.28
N GLN A 364 -15.67 8.15 -0.09
CA GLN A 364 -14.65 8.34 -1.11
C GLN A 364 -14.76 7.44 -2.33
N ILE A 365 -15.11 6.17 -2.12
CA ILE A 365 -15.16 5.17 -3.20
C ILE A 365 -16.21 5.50 -4.26
N SER A 366 -17.24 6.28 -3.89
CA SER A 366 -18.24 6.82 -4.82
C SER A 366 -17.63 7.65 -5.96
N GLY A 367 -16.47 8.27 -5.73
CA GLY A 367 -15.75 9.07 -6.73
C GLY A 367 -14.73 8.28 -7.57
N MET A 368 -14.44 7.03 -7.18
CA MET A 368 -13.30 6.24 -7.67
C MET A 368 -13.27 6.13 -9.20
N GLU A 369 -14.38 5.75 -9.83
CA GLU A 369 -14.41 5.55 -11.29
C GLU A 369 -14.08 6.85 -12.04
N SER A 370 -14.70 7.97 -11.65
CA SER A 370 -14.46 9.25 -12.30
C SER A 370 -13.05 9.78 -12.07
N ARG A 371 -12.49 9.51 -10.88
CA ARG A 371 -11.13 9.88 -10.51
C ARG A 371 -10.11 9.11 -11.35
N VAL A 372 -10.22 7.79 -11.41
CA VAL A 372 -9.30 6.93 -12.19
C VAL A 372 -9.36 7.30 -13.68
N LYS A 373 -10.54 7.62 -14.21
CA LYS A 373 -10.71 8.12 -15.59
C LYS A 373 -9.95 9.43 -15.86
N SER A 374 -9.93 10.34 -14.89
CA SER A 374 -9.15 11.58 -15.02
C SER A 374 -7.65 11.31 -14.91
N ILE A 375 -7.25 10.49 -13.93
CA ILE A 375 -5.84 10.16 -13.68
C ILE A 375 -5.21 9.47 -14.90
N ARG A 376 -5.90 8.48 -15.50
CA ARG A 376 -5.33 7.74 -16.64
C ARG A 376 -5.10 8.61 -17.87
N LYS A 377 -5.95 9.61 -18.11
CA LYS A 377 -5.75 10.60 -19.17
C LYS A 377 -4.49 11.41 -18.90
N ASN A 378 -4.33 11.94 -17.69
CA ASN A 378 -3.14 12.70 -17.32
C ASN A 378 -1.88 11.84 -17.37
N ALA A 379 -1.96 10.57 -16.98
CA ALA A 379 -0.83 9.65 -16.99
C ALA A 379 -0.34 9.36 -18.42
N PHE A 380 -1.26 9.22 -19.37
CA PHE A 380 -0.92 9.09 -20.78
C PHE A 380 -0.14 10.30 -21.31
N GLU A 381 -0.71 11.49 -21.17
CA GLU A 381 -0.11 12.72 -21.67
C GLU A 381 1.25 13.01 -21.02
N LEU A 382 1.38 12.78 -19.70
CA LEU A 382 2.65 12.92 -19.00
C LEU A 382 3.69 11.88 -19.47
N ALA A 383 3.27 10.63 -19.70
CA ALA A 383 4.18 9.61 -20.20
C ALA A 383 4.75 10.00 -21.57
N LEU A 384 3.91 10.48 -22.49
CA LEU A 384 4.36 10.96 -23.80
C LEU A 384 5.31 12.17 -23.68
N PHE A 385 4.98 13.12 -22.81
CA PHE A 385 5.87 14.25 -22.51
C PHE A 385 7.24 13.75 -22.06
N PHE A 386 7.29 12.86 -21.06
CA PHE A 386 8.55 12.32 -20.55
C PHE A 386 9.31 11.51 -21.61
N GLU A 387 8.64 10.71 -22.42
CA GLU A 387 9.28 9.92 -23.49
C GLU A 387 9.91 10.82 -24.57
N SER A 388 9.37 12.02 -24.77
CA SER A 388 9.90 13.01 -25.72
C SER A 388 10.99 13.92 -25.16
N HIS A 389 11.15 13.98 -23.84
CA HIS A 389 12.01 14.97 -23.19
C HIS A 389 13.48 14.52 -23.17
N PRO A 390 14.45 15.34 -23.62
CA PRO A 390 15.84 14.91 -23.82
C PRO A 390 16.59 14.51 -22.54
N ALA A 391 16.21 15.05 -21.38
CA ALA A 391 16.81 14.69 -20.09
C ALA A 391 16.35 13.31 -19.57
N VAL A 392 15.21 12.80 -20.03
CA VAL A 392 14.61 11.55 -19.53
C VAL A 392 15.13 10.38 -20.38
N LYS A 393 15.67 9.36 -19.71
CA LYS A 393 16.27 8.17 -20.34
C LYS A 393 15.30 7.01 -20.43
N THR A 394 14.54 6.80 -19.36
CA THR A 394 13.60 5.68 -19.24
C THR A 394 12.29 6.20 -18.70
N VAL A 395 11.20 5.80 -19.35
CA VAL A 395 9.84 5.99 -18.85
C VAL A 395 9.21 4.62 -18.64
N ASN A 396 8.96 4.29 -17.39
CA ASN A 396 8.19 3.14 -16.96
C ASN A 396 6.75 3.60 -16.77
N TRP A 397 5.84 3.03 -17.55
CA TRP A 397 4.40 3.26 -17.47
C TRP A 397 3.65 2.08 -18.09
N SER A 398 2.34 1.99 -17.85
CA SER A 398 1.54 0.81 -18.24
C SER A 398 1.64 0.40 -19.72
N HIS A 399 1.89 1.36 -20.61
CA HIS A 399 1.95 1.12 -22.06
C HIS A 399 3.32 1.39 -22.69
N ASN A 400 4.40 1.39 -21.89
CA ASN A 400 5.72 1.38 -22.48
C ASN A 400 5.94 0.10 -23.32
N LYS A 401 6.90 0.16 -24.25
CA LYS A 401 7.16 -0.91 -25.24
C LYS A 401 7.31 -2.32 -24.62
N LYS A 402 7.85 -2.41 -23.41
CA LYS A 402 8.07 -3.70 -22.73
C LYS A 402 6.80 -4.24 -22.05
N ASN A 403 5.91 -3.37 -21.58
CA ASN A 403 4.78 -3.75 -20.75
C ASN A 403 3.44 -3.84 -21.51
N ALA A 404 3.25 -3.02 -22.55
CA ALA A 404 1.97 -2.84 -23.23
C ALA A 404 1.29 -4.17 -23.61
N ALA A 405 2.04 -5.09 -24.22
CA ALA A 405 1.50 -6.38 -24.69
C ALA A 405 0.92 -7.27 -23.56
N ASN A 406 1.47 -7.20 -22.35
CA ASN A 406 0.92 -7.95 -21.21
C ASN A 406 -0.20 -7.17 -20.51
N TYR A 407 -0.06 -5.86 -20.39
CA TYR A 407 -1.08 -4.99 -19.79
C TYR A 407 -2.40 -5.04 -20.57
N SER A 408 -2.36 -4.89 -21.90
CA SER A 408 -3.56 -4.87 -22.74
C SER A 408 -4.36 -6.20 -22.73
N LYS A 409 -3.75 -7.33 -22.33
CA LYS A 409 -4.46 -8.63 -22.22
C LYS A 409 -5.52 -8.65 -21.12
N ILE A 410 -5.37 -7.79 -20.12
CA ILE A 410 -6.21 -7.73 -18.92
C ILE A 410 -6.83 -6.34 -18.74
N GLU A 411 -6.76 -5.51 -19.77
CA GLU A 411 -7.38 -4.20 -19.81
C GLU A 411 -8.88 -4.33 -20.12
N LYS A 412 -9.73 -3.55 -19.46
CA LYS A 412 -11.19 -3.59 -19.73
C LYS A 412 -11.55 -3.00 -21.09
N GLU A 413 -10.89 -1.90 -21.44
CA GLU A 413 -11.13 -1.09 -22.64
C GLU A 413 -9.80 -0.48 -23.06
N GLU A 414 -9.60 -0.28 -24.35
CA GLU A 414 -8.39 0.38 -24.85
C GLU A 414 -8.17 1.75 -24.17
N ASN A 415 -6.91 2.07 -23.88
CA ASN A 415 -6.48 3.34 -23.29
C ASN A 415 -6.86 3.52 -21.80
N ASN A 416 -7.07 2.42 -21.09
CA ASN A 416 -7.23 2.37 -19.65
C ASN A 416 -5.88 2.26 -18.93
N TYR A 417 -5.07 3.31 -19.00
CA TYR A 417 -3.72 3.36 -18.43
C TYR A 417 -3.69 3.36 -16.90
N ALA A 418 -2.63 2.78 -16.31
CA ALA A 418 -2.35 2.90 -14.88
C ALA A 418 -1.97 4.34 -14.50
N GLY A 419 -2.38 4.79 -13.31
CA GLY A 419 -2.14 6.15 -12.82
C GLY A 419 -0.77 6.41 -12.20
N LEU A 420 0.21 5.57 -12.52
CA LEU A 420 1.56 5.64 -11.98
C LEU A 420 2.55 5.68 -13.14
N ILE A 421 3.58 6.51 -13.01
CA ILE A 421 4.70 6.62 -13.93
C ILE A 421 5.98 6.59 -13.10
N SER A 422 7.04 6.00 -13.63
CA SER A 422 8.38 6.10 -13.08
C SER A 422 9.36 6.54 -14.14
N ILE A 423 10.18 7.54 -13.82
CA ILE A 423 11.17 8.08 -14.74
C ILE A 423 12.58 7.89 -14.20
N GLU A 424 13.50 7.70 -15.13
CA GLU A 424 14.94 7.75 -14.91
C GLU A 424 15.51 8.79 -15.87
N PHE A 425 16.46 9.58 -15.40
CA PHE A 425 17.04 10.69 -16.16
C PHE A 425 18.54 10.76 -15.92
N ASP A 426 19.25 11.42 -16.84
CA ASP A 426 20.62 11.84 -16.60
C ASP A 426 20.64 13.15 -15.82
N GLY A 427 21.45 13.20 -14.77
CA GLY A 427 21.62 14.41 -13.97
C GLY A 427 21.30 14.17 -12.49
N SER A 428 21.14 15.26 -11.75
CA SER A 428 21.01 15.21 -10.29
C SER A 428 19.55 15.02 -9.87
N ILE A 429 19.23 13.87 -9.26
CA ILE A 429 17.93 13.63 -8.62
C ILE A 429 17.59 14.72 -7.59
N GLU A 430 18.61 15.23 -6.88
CA GLU A 430 18.44 16.32 -5.92
C GLU A 430 17.97 17.61 -6.59
N LYS A 431 18.63 18.05 -7.68
CA LYS A 431 18.21 19.27 -8.40
C LYS A 431 16.79 19.13 -8.94
N PHE A 432 16.48 18.01 -9.58
CA PHE A 432 15.15 17.74 -10.12
C PHE A 432 14.08 17.71 -9.02
N TYR A 433 14.28 16.89 -7.98
CA TYR A 433 13.29 16.68 -6.92
C TYR A 433 13.06 17.94 -6.07
N ASN A 434 14.13 18.68 -5.74
CA ASN A 434 14.02 19.91 -4.97
C ASN A 434 13.29 21.00 -5.76
N ALA A 435 13.41 21.03 -7.09
CA ALA A 435 12.75 22.01 -7.97
C ALA A 435 11.25 21.72 -8.22
N LEU A 436 10.76 20.50 -7.96
CA LEU A 436 9.35 20.16 -8.17
C LEU A 436 8.43 20.90 -7.19
N GLU A 437 7.48 21.65 -7.74
CA GLU A 437 6.42 22.33 -6.97
C GLU A 437 5.17 21.44 -6.80
N LEU A 438 5.37 20.18 -6.42
CA LEU A 438 4.31 19.18 -6.20
C LEU A 438 4.37 18.61 -4.78
N PRO A 439 3.26 18.02 -4.29
CA PRO A 439 3.29 17.15 -3.13
C PRO A 439 4.36 16.07 -3.26
N LYS A 440 5.19 15.97 -2.22
CA LYS A 440 6.38 15.13 -2.20
C LYS A 440 6.36 14.28 -0.94
N GLY A 441 6.21 12.96 -1.07
CA GLY A 441 6.01 12.09 0.08
C GLY A 441 5.57 10.67 -0.28
N PRO A 442 5.42 9.77 0.71
CA PRO A 442 4.99 8.40 0.48
C PRO A 442 3.51 8.33 0.05
N SER A 443 3.06 7.13 -0.33
CA SER A 443 1.72 6.84 -0.90
C SER A 443 1.55 7.20 -2.38
N LEU A 444 0.36 6.90 -2.92
CA LEU A 444 -0.02 7.02 -4.33
C LEU A 444 -1.55 6.94 -4.49
N GLY A 445 -2.05 7.15 -5.70
CA GLY A 445 -3.44 6.96 -6.11
C GLY A 445 -4.37 8.08 -5.64
N THR A 446 -3.85 9.30 -5.51
CA THR A 446 -4.58 10.46 -5.00
C THR A 446 -5.16 11.34 -6.11
N GLU A 447 -6.11 12.22 -5.78
CA GLU A 447 -6.65 13.23 -6.69
C GLU A 447 -5.62 14.33 -7.05
N PHE A 448 -4.55 14.42 -6.28
CA PHE A 448 -3.40 15.28 -6.51
C PHE A 448 -2.18 14.44 -6.84
N THR A 449 -1.26 14.98 -7.61
CA THR A 449 -0.02 14.33 -8.03
C THR A 449 0.93 14.22 -6.83
N LEU A 450 1.49 13.03 -6.62
CA LEU A 450 2.50 12.76 -5.59
C LEU A 450 3.79 12.27 -6.23
N VAL A 451 4.92 12.85 -5.82
CA VAL A 451 6.24 12.46 -6.32
C VAL A 451 7.10 11.93 -5.18
N MET A 452 7.87 10.86 -5.44
CA MET A 452 8.83 10.34 -4.47
C MET A 452 10.08 9.73 -5.12
N PRO A 453 11.26 9.91 -4.51
CA PRO A 453 12.47 9.17 -4.88
C PRO A 453 12.35 7.75 -4.34
N TYR A 454 11.90 6.81 -5.17
CA TYR A 454 11.29 5.57 -4.69
C TYR A 454 12.20 4.76 -3.78
N PHE A 455 13.41 4.46 -4.25
CA PHE A 455 14.35 3.62 -3.51
C PHE A 455 14.87 4.27 -2.24
N TYR A 456 14.94 5.61 -2.21
CA TYR A 456 15.36 6.34 -1.02
C TYR A 456 14.35 6.22 0.13
N LEU A 457 13.06 6.04 -0.16
CA LEU A 457 12.02 5.91 0.88
C LEU A 457 11.55 4.46 1.10
N ALA A 458 11.61 3.61 0.08
CA ALA A 458 11.10 2.24 0.16
C ALA A 458 12.19 1.20 0.44
N HIS A 459 13.46 1.52 0.14
CA HIS A 459 14.58 0.60 0.19
C HIS A 459 15.88 1.28 0.66
N TYR A 460 15.79 2.25 1.59
CA TYR A 460 16.92 3.08 2.02
C TYR A 460 18.15 2.26 2.47
N ASP A 461 17.92 1.10 3.11
CA ASP A 461 18.97 0.19 3.55
C ASP A 461 19.86 -0.31 2.40
N LEU A 462 19.30 -0.50 1.20
CA LEU A 462 20.06 -0.85 0.01
C LEU A 462 20.84 0.34 -0.54
N ILE A 463 20.32 1.56 -0.37
CA ILE A 463 20.89 2.78 -0.95
C ILE A 463 22.04 3.33 -0.12
N LYS A 464 21.96 3.24 1.20
CA LYS A 464 22.96 3.81 2.12
C LYS A 464 24.32 3.08 2.08
N THR A 465 24.39 1.87 1.52
CA THR A 465 25.62 1.07 1.44
C THR A 465 26.16 1.00 0.00
N LYS A 466 27.45 0.68 -0.17
CA LYS A 466 28.02 0.46 -1.51
C LYS A 466 27.60 -0.90 -2.06
N GLU A 467 27.50 -1.88 -1.19
CA GLU A 467 27.14 -3.26 -1.47
C GLU A 467 25.69 -3.38 -1.92
N GLY A 468 24.76 -2.69 -1.25
CA GLY A 468 23.36 -2.65 -1.67
C GLY A 468 23.16 -1.98 -3.02
N ARG A 469 23.86 -0.86 -3.28
CA ARG A 469 23.87 -0.21 -4.60
C ARG A 469 24.47 -1.12 -5.68
N LYS A 470 25.55 -1.85 -5.37
CA LYS A 470 26.13 -2.84 -6.29
C LYS A 470 25.11 -3.95 -6.62
N LEU A 471 24.42 -4.48 -5.62
CA LEU A 471 23.37 -5.50 -5.81
C LEU A 471 22.24 -5.01 -6.72
N LEU A 472 21.79 -3.76 -6.54
CA LEU A 472 20.79 -3.15 -7.41
C LEU A 472 21.32 -3.01 -8.85
N ALA A 473 22.55 -2.52 -9.02
CA ALA A 473 23.18 -2.38 -10.33
C ALA A 473 23.34 -3.74 -11.06
N GLU A 474 23.73 -4.80 -10.34
CA GLU A 474 23.83 -6.17 -10.89
C GLU A 474 22.48 -6.71 -11.37
N LYS A 475 21.37 -6.28 -10.75
CA LYS A 475 20.00 -6.57 -11.18
C LYS A 475 19.46 -5.59 -12.24
N GLY A 476 20.28 -4.65 -12.72
CA GLY A 476 19.88 -3.63 -13.69
C GLY A 476 18.90 -2.59 -13.13
N ILE A 477 18.87 -2.39 -11.81
CA ILE A 477 17.96 -1.48 -11.14
C ILE A 477 18.65 -0.13 -10.90
N ASN A 478 18.08 0.92 -11.49
CA ASN A 478 18.46 2.29 -11.19
C ASN A 478 17.72 2.81 -9.95
N TRP A 479 18.46 3.04 -8.86
CA TRP A 479 17.86 3.55 -7.62
C TRP A 479 17.54 5.05 -7.63
N GLU A 480 18.05 5.80 -8.60
CA GLU A 480 17.72 7.22 -8.77
C GLU A 480 16.38 7.44 -9.47
N LEU A 481 15.62 6.37 -9.69
CA LEU A 481 14.27 6.39 -10.23
C LEU A 481 13.32 7.23 -9.36
N VAL A 482 12.59 8.12 -10.01
CA VAL A 482 11.53 8.92 -9.41
C VAL A 482 10.17 8.35 -9.79
N ARG A 483 9.33 8.09 -8.79
CA ARG A 483 7.96 7.61 -8.98
C ARG A 483 6.97 8.77 -8.87
N ILE A 484 6.07 8.85 -9.83
CA ILE A 484 5.05 9.88 -9.99
C ILE A 484 3.68 9.19 -9.97
N SER A 485 2.94 9.39 -8.88
CA SER A 485 1.52 9.06 -8.80
C SER A 485 0.74 10.23 -9.39
N VAL A 486 0.20 10.05 -10.58
CA VAL A 486 -0.46 11.13 -11.33
C VAL A 486 -1.83 11.42 -10.72
N GLY A 487 -2.13 12.70 -10.52
CA GLY A 487 -3.41 13.20 -10.01
C GLY A 487 -4.36 13.68 -11.11
N THR A 488 -5.29 14.53 -10.72
CA THR A 488 -6.38 15.06 -11.55
C THR A 488 -6.22 16.55 -11.89
N GLU A 489 -5.05 17.12 -11.61
CA GLU A 489 -4.74 18.51 -11.97
C GLU A 489 -4.81 18.74 -13.49
N PRO A 490 -4.98 19.99 -13.95
CA PRO A 490 -4.85 20.32 -15.37
C PRO A 490 -3.51 19.83 -15.94
N ILE A 491 -3.56 19.09 -17.05
CA ILE A 491 -2.39 18.42 -17.60
C ILE A 491 -1.30 19.42 -18.02
N GLU A 492 -1.70 20.58 -18.54
CA GLU A 492 -0.79 21.64 -18.97
C GLU A 492 0.00 22.22 -17.79
N GLU A 493 -0.63 22.29 -16.60
CA GLU A 493 0.07 22.70 -15.37
C GLU A 493 1.08 21.64 -14.92
N LEU A 494 0.71 20.36 -14.96
CA LEU A 494 1.62 19.27 -14.59
C LEU A 494 2.84 19.24 -15.52
N ILE A 495 2.63 19.31 -16.84
CA ILE A 495 3.71 19.38 -17.83
C ILE A 495 4.63 20.56 -17.55
N SER A 496 4.07 21.76 -17.32
CA SER A 496 4.88 22.96 -17.02
C SER A 496 5.71 22.82 -15.74
N ILE A 497 5.18 22.18 -14.70
CA ILE A 497 5.93 21.94 -13.45
C ILE A 497 7.08 20.95 -13.69
N PHE A 498 6.82 19.84 -14.39
CA PHE A 498 7.85 18.86 -14.70
C PHE A 498 8.92 19.42 -15.65
N GLU A 499 8.55 20.17 -16.67
CA GLU A 499 9.48 20.82 -17.60
C GLU A 499 10.44 21.77 -16.85
N LYS A 500 9.93 22.62 -15.96
CA LYS A 500 10.77 23.50 -15.14
C LYS A 500 11.78 22.75 -14.29
N ALA A 501 11.37 21.62 -13.70
CA ALA A 501 12.24 20.79 -12.88
C ALA A 501 13.28 20.03 -13.73
N LEU A 502 12.88 19.50 -14.90
CA LEU A 502 13.79 18.84 -15.85
C LEU A 502 14.82 19.82 -16.44
N ASN A 503 14.47 21.10 -16.60
CA ASN A 503 15.42 22.13 -17.03
C ASN A 503 16.50 22.48 -15.98
N GLN A 504 16.44 21.90 -14.77
CA GLN A 504 17.49 22.06 -13.75
C GLN A 504 18.61 21.01 -13.86
N ILE A 505 18.44 19.98 -14.69
CA ILE A 505 19.35 18.82 -14.77
C ILE A 505 20.06 18.70 -16.11
#